data_AF-A0A8X7RA10-F1
#
_entry.id   AF-A0A8X7RA10-F1
#
_cell.length_a   1.000
_cell.length_b   1.000
_cell.length_c   1.000
_cell.angle_alpha   90.00
_cell.angle_beta   90.00
_cell.angle_gamma   90.00
#
_symmetry.space_group_name_H-M   'P 1'
#
loop_
_entity.id
_entity.type
_entity.pdbx_description
1 polymer ?
#
loop_
_entity_poly.entity_id
_entity_poly.type
_entity_poly.pdbx_seq_one_letter_code
_entity_poly.pdbx_strand_id
1 'polypeptide(L)'
;MYLLITTRVLFTRVVSFNGVLFSQCDSVTAAFSFSSMLLIARKALALAHSKTIRLTTREVHCLSSILLSPPLVSLDLPENWVPYSHPPSPVAFEGEQKTVVIDGKAIAEEIRTKIVSEVWKMKNDVGKVPGLAVVLVGEQRDSQTYVRNKIKACEETGIKSVLAELPEDCTEGQIISVLKKFNEDTSIHGVLVQLPLPQHLDEAKILNMVRLEKDVDGFHPLNMGNLAMRGREPLFVSCTPKGCVELLIRAGVELAGKNAVVIGRSNIVGLPIDYCYFSFSSMLLIARKALALAHNKTIRLTTREVHCLSSILASPPLVSLDLPENWVPYSHPPSPVAFEGEHKTVVIDGKAIAEEIRTKIVSEVWKMKNDVGKVPGLAVVLVGEQRDSQTYVRNKIKACEETGIKSVLAELPEDCTEGEIISVLKKFNEDTSIHGVLVQLPLPQHLDEAKILNMVRLEKDVDGFHPLNMGNLAMRGREPLFVSCTPKGCVELLIRAGVELAGKNAVVIGRSNIVGLPMSLLLQRYDATVSTVHAFSKDPEHITKEADIVVAAAGVPNLVRGSWLKPGAVVIDVGTCPVEDSSCEQGYRLVGDVCYEEALGVASAITPVPGGVGPMTIAMLLCNTLDAAKRTSL
;
A
#
# COMPACT_ATOMS: atom_id res chain seq x y z
N MET A 1 31.38 35.99 -18.52
CA MET A 1 32.77 36.00 -18.01
C MET A 1 32.88 35.60 -16.54
N TYR A 2 31.87 35.87 -15.68
CA TYR A 2 31.82 35.33 -14.31
C TYR A 2 31.53 33.82 -14.21
N LEU A 3 31.03 33.18 -15.28
CA LEU A 3 30.78 31.73 -15.35
C LEU A 3 32.02 30.89 -15.77
N LEU A 4 33.13 31.54 -16.16
CA LEU A 4 34.34 30.87 -16.68
C LEU A 4 35.45 30.74 -15.62
N ILE A 5 35.32 31.41 -14.47
CA ILE A 5 36.32 31.38 -13.39
C ILE A 5 36.00 30.28 -12.36
N THR A 6 34.73 29.98 -12.11
CA THR A 6 34.32 28.91 -11.18
C THR A 6 34.61 27.50 -11.70
N THR A 7 34.65 27.29 -13.02
CA THR A 7 34.94 25.98 -13.63
C THR A 7 36.44 25.63 -13.59
N ARG A 8 37.33 26.63 -13.45
CA ARG A 8 38.78 26.42 -13.45
C ARG A 8 39.35 26.02 -12.08
N VAL A 9 38.61 26.27 -10.99
CA VAL A 9 39.04 25.91 -9.63
C VAL A 9 38.73 24.44 -9.29
N LEU A 10 37.66 23.85 -9.86
CA LEU A 10 37.36 22.43 -9.69
C LEU A 10 38.23 21.49 -10.55
N PHE A 11 38.80 21.97 -11.67
CA PHE A 11 39.52 21.11 -12.61
C PHE A 11 41.00 20.83 -12.24
N THR A 12 41.59 21.58 -11.31
CA THR A 12 43.04 21.48 -11.01
C THR A 12 43.34 20.53 -9.84
N ARG A 13 42.32 20.03 -9.11
CA ARG A 13 42.54 19.10 -7.98
C ARG A 13 42.36 17.61 -8.31
N VAL A 14 41.96 17.26 -9.53
CA VAL A 14 41.67 15.86 -9.93
C VAL A 14 42.77 15.25 -10.81
N VAL A 15 43.76 16.02 -11.27
CA VAL A 15 44.86 15.51 -12.10
C VAL A 15 46.17 15.53 -11.33
N SER A 16 46.33 14.59 -10.39
CA SER A 16 47.63 14.10 -9.93
C SER A 16 47.41 12.92 -8.99
N PHE A 17 47.20 11.72 -9.55
CA PHE A 17 47.71 10.45 -8.99
C PHE A 17 47.49 9.37 -10.06
N ASN A 18 48.46 9.28 -10.98
CA ASN A 18 48.61 8.14 -11.87
C ASN A 18 49.81 7.33 -11.35
N GLY A 19 49.58 6.07 -10.99
CA GLY A 19 50.66 5.12 -10.78
C GLY A 19 50.32 3.99 -9.83
N VAL A 20 49.81 2.88 -10.38
CA VAL A 20 50.25 1.47 -10.18
C VAL A 20 49.07 0.53 -10.45
N LEU A 21 49.33 -0.49 -11.28
CA LEU A 21 48.44 -1.56 -11.74
C LEU A 21 47.80 -2.34 -10.57
N PHE A 22 46.55 -2.77 -10.73
CA PHE A 22 46.14 -4.14 -10.40
C PHE A 22 45.05 -4.65 -11.36
N SER A 23 45.20 -5.92 -11.69
CA SER A 23 44.47 -6.74 -12.65
C SER A 23 43.15 -7.28 -12.11
N GLN A 24 42.19 -7.47 -13.03
CA GLN A 24 41.10 -8.46 -13.00
C GLN A 24 40.18 -8.49 -11.76
N CYS A 25 39.12 -7.69 -11.80
CA CYS A 25 37.70 -8.09 -11.74
C CYS A 25 36.83 -6.80 -11.80
N ASP A 26 35.51 -6.94 -11.87
CA ASP A 26 34.50 -5.94 -11.41
C ASP A 26 33.61 -5.19 -12.44
N SER A 27 32.31 -5.46 -12.28
CA SER A 27 31.17 -4.52 -12.36
C SER A 27 31.30 -3.32 -13.31
N VAL A 28 31.28 -3.62 -14.60
CA VAL A 28 31.46 -2.65 -15.70
C VAL A 28 30.22 -1.75 -15.93
N THR A 29 29.06 -1.97 -15.32
CA THR A 29 27.81 -1.28 -15.71
C THR A 29 27.63 0.15 -15.14
N ALA A 30 28.10 0.44 -13.93
CA ALA A 30 27.87 1.76 -13.31
C ALA A 30 28.91 2.83 -13.72
N ALA A 31 30.20 2.45 -13.85
CA ALA A 31 31.25 3.37 -14.29
C ALA A 31 31.19 3.66 -15.81
N PHE A 32 30.64 2.73 -16.62
CA PHE A 32 30.39 2.99 -18.04
C PHE A 32 29.24 3.97 -18.27
N SER A 33 28.27 4.06 -17.36
CA SER A 33 27.10 4.95 -17.49
C SER A 33 27.52 6.43 -17.53
N PHE A 34 28.44 6.85 -16.65
CA PHE A 34 28.87 8.25 -16.59
C PHE A 34 29.77 8.62 -17.77
N SER A 35 30.73 7.77 -18.15
CA SER A 35 31.59 8.01 -19.32
C SER A 35 30.81 7.98 -20.64
N SER A 36 29.80 7.11 -20.75
CA SER A 36 28.92 7.03 -21.93
C SER A 36 27.95 8.22 -21.98
N MET A 37 27.38 8.66 -20.86
CA MET A 37 26.60 9.89 -20.78
C MET A 37 27.44 11.13 -21.09
N LEU A 38 28.68 11.21 -20.60
CA LEU A 38 29.59 12.32 -20.91
C LEU A 38 30.00 12.31 -22.39
N LEU A 39 30.14 11.12 -22.99
CA LEU A 39 30.42 10.96 -24.42
C LEU A 39 29.20 11.33 -25.29
N ILE A 40 27.98 10.97 -24.87
CA ILE A 40 26.72 11.33 -25.53
C ILE A 40 26.46 12.83 -25.39
N ALA A 41 26.69 13.42 -24.21
CA ALA A 41 26.59 14.86 -23.97
C ALA A 41 27.69 15.64 -24.74
N ARG A 42 28.93 15.12 -24.81
CA ARG A 42 30.01 15.68 -25.65
C ARG A 42 29.69 15.58 -27.13
N LYS A 43 29.15 14.45 -27.62
CA LYS A 43 28.69 14.31 -29.01
C LYS A 43 27.50 15.25 -29.28
N ALA A 44 26.51 15.33 -28.38
CA ALA A 44 25.35 16.21 -28.50
C ALA A 44 25.74 17.70 -28.49
N LEU A 45 26.71 18.12 -27.67
CA LEU A 45 27.26 19.49 -27.70
C LEU A 45 28.12 19.76 -28.95
N ALA A 46 28.89 18.77 -29.42
CA ALA A 46 29.65 18.88 -30.67
C ALA A 46 28.75 18.85 -31.92
N LEU A 47 27.48 18.43 -31.79
CA LEU A 47 26.50 18.21 -32.86
C LEU A 47 25.63 19.42 -33.20
N ALA A 48 25.92 20.61 -32.68
CA ALA A 48 25.26 21.84 -33.13
C ALA A 48 25.51 22.15 -34.63
N HIS A 49 26.42 21.44 -35.33
CA HIS A 49 26.84 21.75 -36.71
C HIS A 49 26.78 20.58 -37.75
N SER A 50 26.15 19.42 -37.48
CA SER A 50 26.07 18.30 -38.46
C SER A 50 24.65 17.75 -38.67
N LYS A 51 24.36 17.17 -39.86
CA LYS A 51 23.01 16.87 -40.38
C LYS A 51 22.56 15.39 -40.31
N THR A 52 23.32 14.43 -39.78
CA THR A 52 22.86 13.02 -39.67
C THR A 52 23.58 12.25 -38.56
N ILE A 53 22.86 11.42 -37.79
CA ILE A 53 23.38 10.59 -36.69
C ILE A 53 23.21 9.11 -37.03
N ARG A 54 24.25 8.29 -36.83
CA ARG A 54 24.17 6.83 -36.73
C ARG A 54 24.51 6.42 -35.29
N LEU A 55 23.57 5.79 -34.59
CA LEU A 55 23.80 5.16 -33.29
C LEU A 55 24.12 3.68 -33.50
N THR A 56 25.02 3.14 -32.69
CA THR A 56 25.28 1.69 -32.64
C THR A 56 24.19 0.98 -31.85
N THR A 57 23.95 -0.31 -32.13
CA THR A 57 22.96 -1.13 -31.41
C THR A 57 23.17 -1.11 -29.90
N ARG A 58 24.42 -1.00 -29.45
CA ARG A 58 24.80 -0.92 -28.03
C ARG A 58 24.42 0.43 -27.37
N GLU A 59 24.52 1.52 -28.12
CA GLU A 59 24.10 2.87 -27.67
C GLU A 59 22.56 2.97 -27.60
N VAL A 60 21.84 2.35 -28.54
CA VAL A 60 20.37 2.25 -28.51
C VAL A 60 19.89 1.42 -27.31
N HIS A 61 20.56 0.30 -27.03
CA HIS A 61 20.23 -0.57 -25.89
C HIS A 61 20.50 0.09 -24.53
N CYS A 62 21.50 0.97 -24.46
CA CYS A 62 21.81 1.75 -23.25
C CYS A 62 20.76 2.86 -23.02
N LEU A 63 20.35 3.55 -24.09
CA LEU A 63 19.26 4.53 -24.04
C LEU A 63 17.92 3.90 -23.66
N SER A 64 17.59 2.71 -24.18
CA SER A 64 16.36 2.00 -23.81
C SER A 64 16.39 1.56 -22.34
N SER A 65 17.52 1.07 -21.81
CA SER A 65 17.65 0.72 -20.40
C SER A 65 17.55 1.91 -19.45
N ILE A 66 17.97 3.11 -19.88
CA ILE A 66 17.85 4.36 -19.10
C ILE A 66 16.41 4.88 -19.12
N LEU A 67 15.72 4.76 -20.26
CA LEU A 67 14.31 5.17 -20.40
C LEU A 67 13.32 4.19 -19.74
N LEU A 68 13.70 2.92 -19.57
CA LEU A 68 12.89 1.86 -18.94
C LEU A 68 13.23 1.65 -17.46
N SER A 69 14.22 2.36 -16.92
CA SER A 69 14.48 2.37 -15.48
C SER A 69 13.34 3.13 -14.78
N PRO A 70 12.64 2.55 -13.80
CA PRO A 70 11.63 3.29 -13.05
C PRO A 70 12.30 4.48 -12.35
N PRO A 71 11.67 5.68 -12.33
CA PRO A 71 12.22 6.79 -11.58
C PRO A 71 12.26 6.43 -10.10
N LEU A 72 13.34 6.86 -9.43
CA LEU A 72 13.43 6.87 -7.97
C LEU A 72 12.22 7.64 -7.43
N VAL A 73 11.27 6.94 -6.80
CA VAL A 73 10.08 7.56 -6.21
C VAL A 73 10.49 8.32 -4.96
N SER A 74 10.81 9.60 -5.16
CA SER A 74 10.96 10.61 -4.12
C SER A 74 9.62 10.90 -3.46
N LEU A 75 9.63 11.59 -2.31
CA LEU A 75 8.45 12.36 -1.94
C LEU A 75 8.23 13.33 -3.11
N ASP A 76 7.10 13.28 -3.80
CA ASP A 76 6.73 14.30 -4.79
C ASP A 76 6.33 15.57 -4.03
N LEU A 77 7.29 16.11 -3.28
CA LEU A 77 7.26 17.52 -2.93
C LEU A 77 7.34 18.23 -4.28
N PRO A 78 6.41 19.16 -4.56
CA PRO A 78 6.43 19.87 -5.83
C PRO A 78 7.82 20.50 -6.02
N GLU A 79 8.30 20.63 -7.26
CA GLU A 79 9.67 21.07 -7.59
C GLU A 79 10.07 22.42 -6.93
N ASN A 80 9.08 23.19 -6.47
CA ASN A 80 9.22 24.46 -5.77
C ASN A 80 9.26 24.35 -4.23
N TRP A 81 9.16 23.16 -3.64
CA TRP A 81 9.27 22.97 -2.20
C TRP A 81 10.74 23.08 -1.77
N VAL A 82 11.06 24.17 -1.08
CA VAL A 82 12.39 24.40 -0.53
C VAL A 82 12.29 24.25 0.99
N PRO A 83 13.05 23.34 1.62
CA PRO A 83 13.10 23.29 3.08
C PRO A 83 13.58 24.64 3.61
N TYR A 84 12.90 25.17 4.61
CA TYR A 84 13.28 26.44 5.21
C TYR A 84 14.73 26.39 5.71
N SER A 85 15.60 27.20 5.10
CA SER A 85 17.01 27.30 5.51
C SER A 85 17.19 27.99 6.87
N HIS A 86 16.20 28.79 7.28
CA HIS A 86 16.08 29.38 8.61
C HIS A 86 14.63 29.32 9.08
N PRO A 87 14.39 29.08 10.38
CA PRO A 87 13.04 29.10 10.92
C PRO A 87 12.42 30.48 10.67
N PRO A 88 11.16 30.56 10.18
CA PRO A 88 10.47 31.83 10.03
C PRO A 88 10.41 32.54 11.39
N SER A 89 10.39 33.88 11.37
CA SER A 89 10.17 34.68 12.58
C SER A 89 8.91 34.18 13.31
N PRO A 90 8.93 34.07 14.65
CA PRO A 90 7.79 33.58 15.39
C PRO A 90 6.55 34.40 15.03
N VAL A 91 5.50 33.72 14.55
CA VAL A 91 4.20 34.35 14.38
C VAL A 91 3.66 34.62 15.78
N ALA A 92 3.50 35.90 16.13
CA ALA A 92 2.89 36.29 17.40
C ALA A 92 1.43 35.82 17.41
N PHE A 93 1.14 34.78 18.19
CA PHE A 93 -0.23 34.37 18.45
C PHE A 93 -0.83 35.26 19.55
N GLU A 94 -2.03 35.78 19.32
CA GLU A 94 -2.81 36.49 20.34
C GLU A 94 -3.32 35.46 21.37
N GLY A 95 -2.59 35.33 22.47
CA GLY A 95 -2.96 34.49 23.62
C GLY A 95 -1.75 33.80 24.27
N GLU A 96 -1.72 33.72 25.60
CA GLU A 96 -0.75 32.90 26.33
C GLU A 96 -1.07 31.41 26.14
N GLN A 97 -0.62 30.80 25.04
CA GLN A 97 -0.59 29.35 24.93
C GLN A 97 0.68 28.80 25.57
N LYS A 98 0.51 28.08 26.69
CA LYS A 98 1.61 27.37 27.34
C LYS A 98 1.97 26.13 26.53
N THR A 99 3.12 26.15 25.86
CA THR A 99 3.68 24.97 25.20
C THR A 99 4.25 24.02 26.24
N VAL A 100 3.85 22.75 26.18
CA VAL A 100 4.42 21.69 27.02
C VAL A 100 5.41 20.89 26.18
N VAL A 101 6.66 20.82 26.64
CA VAL A 101 7.68 19.96 26.03
C VAL A 101 7.45 18.52 26.49
N ILE A 102 7.23 17.62 25.54
CA ILE A 102 7.17 16.18 25.81
C ILE A 102 8.59 15.62 25.76
N ASP A 103 9.22 15.43 26.92
CA ASP A 103 10.60 14.93 27.01
C ASP A 103 10.67 13.42 26.82
N GLY A 104 10.84 13.00 25.56
CA GLY A 104 10.99 11.59 25.22
C GLY A 104 12.26 10.93 25.78
N LYS A 105 13.32 11.70 26.11
CA LYS A 105 14.54 11.15 26.70
C LYS A 105 14.29 10.72 28.14
N ALA A 106 13.63 11.57 28.93
CA ALA A 106 13.25 11.26 30.31
C ALA A 106 12.32 10.03 30.36
N ILE A 107 11.31 9.99 29.50
CA ILE A 107 10.37 8.86 29.40
C ILE A 107 11.10 7.56 29.02
N ALA A 108 12.01 7.60 28.04
CA ALA A 108 12.79 6.43 27.64
C ALA A 108 13.71 5.92 28.78
N GLU A 109 14.26 6.82 29.60
CA GLU A 109 15.10 6.45 30.74
C GLU A 109 14.30 5.76 31.85
N GLU A 110 13.09 6.26 32.13
CA GLU A 110 12.17 5.61 33.07
C GLU A 110 11.80 4.20 32.59
N ILE A 111 11.52 4.03 31.29
CA ILE A 111 11.24 2.72 30.68
C ILE A 111 12.46 1.80 30.80
N ARG A 112 13.67 2.27 30.48
CA ARG A 112 14.91 1.48 30.64
C ARG A 112 15.12 1.02 32.08
N THR A 113 14.86 1.88 33.05
CA THR A 113 14.98 1.54 34.48
C THR A 113 14.03 0.39 34.87
N LYS A 114 12.80 0.39 34.34
CA LYS A 114 11.85 -0.72 34.53
C LYS A 114 12.36 -2.02 33.89
N ILE A 115 12.86 -1.94 32.65
CA ILE A 115 13.42 -3.10 31.93
C ILE A 115 14.60 -3.71 32.70
N VAL A 116 15.53 -2.89 33.24
CA VAL A 116 16.65 -3.38 34.07
C VAL A 116 16.14 -4.22 35.24
N SER A 117 15.11 -3.75 35.93
CA SER A 117 14.50 -4.47 37.06
C SER A 117 13.90 -5.80 36.62
N GLU A 118 13.18 -5.82 35.49
CA GLU A 118 12.56 -7.04 34.96
C GLU A 118 13.58 -8.06 34.47
N VAL A 119 14.63 -7.63 33.76
CA VAL A 119 15.73 -8.50 33.33
C VAL A 119 16.48 -9.07 34.52
N TRP A 120 16.71 -8.26 35.55
CA TRP A 120 17.34 -8.72 36.79
C TRP A 120 16.49 -9.79 37.50
N LYS A 121 15.16 -9.60 37.58
CA LYS A 121 14.23 -10.60 38.13
C LYS A 121 14.24 -11.88 37.30
N MET A 122 14.11 -11.80 35.98
CA MET A 122 14.16 -12.99 35.10
C MET A 122 15.45 -13.79 35.29
N LYS A 123 16.58 -13.09 35.44
CA LYS A 123 17.87 -13.70 35.66
C LYS A 123 17.95 -14.46 36.99
N ASN A 124 17.43 -13.88 38.07
CA ASN A 124 17.55 -14.48 39.41
C ASN A 124 16.46 -15.52 39.68
N ASP A 125 15.24 -15.27 39.24
CA ASP A 125 14.08 -16.11 39.56
C ASP A 125 13.98 -17.32 38.62
N VAL A 126 14.33 -17.14 37.34
CA VAL A 126 14.17 -18.16 36.28
C VAL A 126 15.51 -18.61 35.69
N GLY A 127 16.62 -17.95 36.05
CA GLY A 127 17.93 -18.26 35.47
C GLY A 127 18.08 -17.88 34.00
N LYS A 128 17.16 -17.06 33.45
CA LYS A 128 17.11 -16.69 32.03
C LYS A 128 17.38 -15.21 31.83
N VAL A 129 18.10 -14.89 30.75
CA VAL A 129 18.35 -13.51 30.32
C VAL A 129 17.84 -13.39 28.88
N PRO A 130 17.01 -12.39 28.55
CA PRO A 130 16.57 -12.17 27.18
C PRO A 130 17.75 -11.87 26.26
N GLY A 131 17.60 -12.27 24.99
CA GLY A 131 18.63 -12.11 23.96
C GLY A 131 18.07 -11.42 22.72
N LEU A 132 18.78 -10.42 22.21
CA LEU A 132 18.49 -9.71 20.97
C LEU A 132 19.58 -10.00 19.93
N ALA A 133 19.21 -10.59 18.81
CA ALA A 133 20.10 -10.69 17.66
C ALA A 133 19.86 -9.55 16.69
N VAL A 134 20.93 -9.01 16.11
CA VAL A 134 20.90 -7.90 15.16
C VAL A 134 21.65 -8.31 13.90
N VAL A 135 21.02 -8.10 12.74
CA VAL A 135 21.66 -8.24 11.42
C VAL A 135 21.95 -6.85 10.87
N LEU A 136 23.21 -6.58 10.55
CA LEU A 136 23.68 -5.37 9.90
C LEU A 136 24.29 -5.74 8.54
N VAL A 137 23.86 -5.07 7.47
CA VAL A 137 24.35 -5.31 6.11
C VAL A 137 25.00 -4.05 5.56
N GLY A 138 26.26 -4.16 5.15
CA GLY A 138 27.04 -3.07 4.57
C GLY A 138 27.47 -2.00 5.58
N GLU A 139 27.98 -0.89 5.03
CA GLU A 139 28.71 0.13 5.79
C GLU A 139 27.98 1.48 5.88
N GLN A 140 26.65 1.49 5.69
CA GLN A 140 25.88 2.73 5.78
C GLN A 140 25.97 3.33 7.19
N ARG A 141 26.43 4.58 7.28
CA ARG A 141 26.75 5.23 8.57
C ARG A 141 25.54 5.35 9.50
N ASP A 142 24.37 5.69 8.95
CA ASP A 142 23.14 5.86 9.72
C ASP A 142 22.67 4.52 10.30
N SER A 143 22.74 3.47 9.48
CA SER A 143 22.48 2.08 9.83
C SER A 143 23.38 1.56 10.95
N GLN A 144 24.70 1.82 10.84
CA GLN A 144 25.66 1.47 11.88
C GLN A 144 25.39 2.21 13.18
N THR A 145 25.03 3.49 13.10
CA THR A 145 24.71 4.30 14.28
C THR A 145 23.45 3.79 14.95
N TYR A 146 22.41 3.45 14.18
CA TYR A 146 21.19 2.86 14.68
C TYR A 146 21.45 1.54 15.41
N VAL A 147 22.18 0.61 14.78
CA VAL A 147 22.53 -0.69 15.37
C VAL A 147 23.36 -0.52 16.63
N ARG A 148 24.40 0.33 16.62
CA ARG A 148 25.23 0.61 17.80
C ARG A 148 24.39 1.10 18.98
N ASN A 149 23.42 1.98 18.73
CA ASN A 149 22.52 2.48 19.76
C ASN A 149 21.64 1.36 20.36
N LYS A 150 21.22 0.37 19.56
CA LYS A 150 20.45 -0.78 20.06
C LYS A 150 21.31 -1.73 20.89
N ILE A 151 22.54 -2.00 20.46
CA ILE A 151 23.49 -2.82 21.23
C ILE A 151 23.79 -2.15 22.58
N LYS A 152 24.08 -0.84 22.56
CA LYS A 152 24.30 -0.07 23.80
C LYS A 152 23.09 -0.11 24.74
N ALA A 153 21.88 0.02 24.20
CA ALA A 153 20.66 -0.09 25.02
C ALA A 153 20.50 -1.49 25.64
N CYS A 154 20.91 -2.55 24.95
CA CYS A 154 20.93 -3.91 25.51
C CYS A 154 21.93 -4.01 26.67
N GLU A 155 23.14 -3.47 26.51
CA GLU A 155 24.16 -3.43 27.57
C GLU A 155 23.65 -2.68 28.81
N GLU A 156 23.06 -1.50 28.61
CA GLU A 156 22.49 -0.67 29.69
C GLU A 156 21.34 -1.36 30.43
N THR A 157 20.58 -2.23 29.74
CA THR A 157 19.42 -2.92 30.30
C THR A 157 19.70 -4.34 30.79
N GLY A 158 20.92 -4.85 30.56
CA GLY A 158 21.31 -6.22 30.89
C GLY A 158 20.78 -7.29 29.94
N ILE A 159 20.19 -6.90 28.81
CA ILE A 159 19.76 -7.80 27.73
C ILE A 159 21.01 -8.28 26.99
N LYS A 160 21.12 -9.58 26.69
CA LYS A 160 22.22 -10.09 25.87
C LYS A 160 22.00 -9.65 24.43
N SER A 161 23.05 -9.26 23.73
CA SER A 161 22.97 -8.97 22.30
C SER A 161 23.99 -9.75 21.49
N VAL A 162 23.61 -10.10 20.25
CA VAL A 162 24.47 -10.76 19.26
C VAL A 162 24.36 -9.98 17.97
N LEU A 163 25.50 -9.60 17.38
CA LEU A 163 25.57 -8.87 16.12
C LEU A 163 26.11 -9.78 15.02
N ALA A 164 25.40 -9.86 13.90
CA ALA A 164 25.89 -10.43 12.66
C ALA A 164 26.09 -9.31 11.63
N GLU A 165 27.34 -9.09 11.26
CA GLU A 165 27.74 -8.14 10.23
C GLU A 165 27.95 -8.90 8.90
N LEU A 166 27.31 -8.41 7.85
CA LEU A 166 27.41 -8.97 6.50
C LEU A 166 27.88 -7.87 5.54
N PRO A 167 28.71 -8.20 4.54
CA PRO A 167 29.18 -7.21 3.57
C PRO A 167 28.03 -6.72 2.69
N GLU A 168 28.20 -5.54 2.09
CA GLU A 168 27.17 -4.91 1.24
C GLU A 168 26.80 -5.80 0.05
N ASP A 169 27.77 -6.52 -0.54
CA ASP A 169 27.57 -7.42 -1.67
C ASP A 169 27.01 -8.80 -1.29
N CYS A 170 26.61 -9.00 -0.03
CA CYS A 170 26.06 -10.28 0.40
C CYS A 170 24.79 -10.65 -0.38
N THR A 171 24.58 -11.96 -0.49
CA THR A 171 23.40 -12.56 -1.12
C THR A 171 22.27 -12.71 -0.10
N GLU A 172 21.03 -12.73 -0.59
CA GLU A 172 19.86 -13.05 0.24
C GLU A 172 20.04 -14.38 0.99
N GLY A 173 20.62 -15.39 0.34
CA GLY A 173 20.86 -16.71 0.95
C GLY A 173 21.76 -16.65 2.19
N GLN A 174 22.75 -15.75 2.21
CA GLN A 174 23.61 -15.53 3.38
C GLN A 174 22.84 -14.92 4.54
N ILE A 175 22.03 -13.88 4.28
CA ILE A 175 21.18 -13.24 5.29
C ILE A 175 20.16 -14.25 5.85
N ILE A 176 19.47 -14.98 4.96
CA ILE A 176 18.49 -15.99 5.34
C ILE A 176 19.14 -17.09 6.19
N SER A 177 20.37 -17.51 5.88
CA SER A 177 21.08 -18.48 6.71
C SER A 177 21.38 -17.95 8.11
N VAL A 178 21.71 -16.67 8.26
CA VAL A 178 21.91 -16.04 9.58
C VAL A 178 20.59 -15.96 10.35
N LEU A 179 19.53 -15.49 9.70
CA LEU A 179 18.21 -15.41 10.32
C LEU A 179 17.68 -16.78 10.76
N LYS A 180 17.92 -17.83 9.97
CA LYS A 180 17.53 -19.20 10.34
C LYS A 180 18.24 -19.66 11.62
N LYS A 181 19.53 -19.39 11.75
CA LYS A 181 20.29 -19.66 12.99
C LYS A 181 19.71 -18.88 14.18
N PHE A 182 19.46 -17.59 14.02
CA PHE A 182 18.88 -16.75 15.09
C PHE A 182 17.46 -17.18 15.48
N ASN A 183 16.66 -17.66 14.53
CA ASN A 183 15.32 -18.18 14.78
C ASN A 183 15.34 -19.51 15.55
N GLU A 184 16.31 -20.38 15.27
CA GLU A 184 16.46 -21.69 15.92
C GLU A 184 17.14 -21.61 17.29
N ASP A 185 17.96 -20.58 17.53
CA ASP A 185 18.63 -20.36 18.81
C ASP A 185 17.64 -19.98 19.92
N THR A 186 17.52 -20.82 20.94
CA THR A 186 16.61 -20.64 22.08
C THR A 186 17.07 -19.58 23.08
N SER A 187 18.33 -19.12 22.99
CA SER A 187 18.84 -17.99 23.78
C SER A 187 18.49 -16.63 23.16
N ILE A 188 18.15 -16.60 21.86
CA ILE A 188 17.71 -15.41 21.14
C ILE A 188 16.18 -15.35 21.19
N HIS A 189 15.66 -14.26 21.74
CA HIS A 189 14.23 -14.01 21.94
C HIS A 189 13.70 -12.92 21.00
N GLY A 190 14.59 -12.08 20.46
CA GLY A 190 14.26 -11.06 19.47
C GLY A 190 15.29 -11.01 18.35
N VAL A 191 14.84 -10.68 17.14
CA VAL A 191 15.68 -10.49 15.96
C VAL A 191 15.34 -9.14 15.34
N LEU A 192 16.37 -8.34 15.11
CA LEU A 192 16.28 -7.06 14.43
C LEU A 192 17.09 -7.13 13.13
N VAL A 193 16.49 -6.71 12.02
CA VAL A 193 17.18 -6.52 10.75
C VAL A 193 17.29 -5.03 10.50
N GLN A 194 18.52 -4.54 10.35
CA GLN A 194 18.73 -3.14 10.02
C GLN A 194 18.15 -2.79 8.65
N LEU A 195 17.52 -1.61 8.57
CA LEU A 195 16.93 -1.07 7.35
C LEU A 195 17.43 0.37 7.11
N PRO A 196 17.50 0.86 5.86
CA PRO A 196 17.23 0.13 4.62
C PRO A 196 18.31 -0.91 4.28
N LEU A 197 17.94 -1.97 3.58
CA LEU A 197 18.91 -2.93 3.05
C LEU A 197 19.46 -2.45 1.68
N PRO A 198 20.62 -2.96 1.25
CA PRO A 198 21.12 -2.75 -0.11
C PRO A 198 20.08 -3.06 -1.21
N GLN A 199 20.07 -2.27 -2.29
CA GLN A 199 19.01 -2.29 -3.31
C GLN A 199 18.83 -3.61 -4.06
N HIS A 200 19.87 -4.45 -4.13
CA HIS A 200 19.80 -5.76 -4.80
C HIS A 200 19.12 -6.83 -3.94
N LEU A 201 18.75 -6.51 -2.70
CA LEU A 201 18.11 -7.43 -1.76
C LEU A 201 16.61 -7.15 -1.66
N ASP A 202 15.81 -8.21 -1.65
CA ASP A 202 14.38 -8.10 -1.37
C ASP A 202 14.15 -7.98 0.15
N GLU A 203 13.92 -6.74 0.61
CA GLU A 203 13.62 -6.42 2.01
C GLU A 203 12.41 -7.19 2.55
N ALA A 204 11.34 -7.31 1.77
CA ALA A 204 10.10 -7.97 2.20
C ALA A 204 10.33 -9.45 2.41
N LYS A 205 11.05 -10.10 1.49
CA LYS A 205 11.45 -11.51 1.59
C LYS A 205 12.32 -11.77 2.81
N ILE A 206 13.32 -10.91 3.06
CA ILE A 206 14.22 -11.04 4.22
C ILE A 206 13.46 -10.88 5.53
N LEU A 207 12.62 -9.84 5.65
CA LEU A 207 11.85 -9.59 6.89
C LEU A 207 10.84 -10.70 7.17
N ASN A 208 10.25 -11.32 6.14
CA ASN A 208 9.37 -12.49 6.31
C ASN A 208 10.09 -13.73 6.86
N MET A 209 11.42 -13.75 6.83
CA MET A 209 12.19 -14.84 7.44
C MET A 209 12.35 -14.70 8.95
N VAL A 210 12.09 -13.52 9.53
CA VAL A 210 12.06 -13.35 10.99
C VAL A 210 10.81 -14.03 11.53
N ARG A 211 10.97 -14.98 12.47
CA ARG A 211 9.80 -15.62 13.10
C ARG A 211 8.96 -14.60 13.84
N LEU A 212 7.64 -14.72 13.74
CA LEU A 212 6.69 -13.77 14.31
C LEU A 212 6.92 -13.52 15.81
N GLU A 213 7.22 -14.57 16.58
CA GLU A 213 7.50 -14.48 18.02
C GLU A 213 8.84 -13.82 18.36
N LYS A 214 9.71 -13.57 17.37
CA LYS A 214 10.99 -12.87 17.54
C LYS A 214 11.03 -11.51 16.82
N ASP A 215 9.97 -11.09 16.14
CA ASP A 215 9.88 -9.85 15.38
C ASP A 215 9.71 -8.61 16.29
N VAL A 216 10.78 -8.24 16.99
CA VAL A 216 10.76 -7.17 18.00
C VAL A 216 10.50 -5.77 17.42
N ASP A 217 10.73 -5.58 16.12
CA ASP A 217 10.41 -4.33 15.43
C ASP A 217 8.96 -4.28 14.93
N GLY A 218 8.22 -5.39 15.00
CA GLY A 218 6.81 -5.47 14.63
C GLY A 218 6.54 -5.31 13.14
N PHE A 219 7.50 -5.69 12.27
CA PHE A 219 7.39 -5.54 10.82
C PHE A 219 6.87 -6.78 10.09
N HIS A 220 6.60 -7.88 10.79
CA HIS A 220 5.94 -9.03 10.20
C HIS A 220 4.49 -8.66 9.79
N PRO A 221 4.02 -9.01 8.58
CA PRO A 221 2.68 -8.62 8.12
C PRO A 221 1.54 -9.07 9.03
N LEU A 222 1.65 -10.23 9.70
CA LEU A 222 0.67 -10.63 10.72
C LEU A 222 0.55 -9.61 11.86
N ASN A 223 1.65 -9.05 12.35
CA ASN A 223 1.62 -8.00 13.37
C ASN A 223 0.91 -6.74 12.83
N MET A 224 1.26 -6.30 11.62
CA MET A 224 0.62 -5.14 11.00
C MET A 224 -0.86 -5.35 10.71
N GLY A 225 -1.25 -6.54 10.22
CA GLY A 225 -2.64 -6.90 9.97
C GLY A 225 -3.47 -6.97 11.24
N ASN A 226 -2.95 -7.63 12.29
CA ASN A 226 -3.63 -7.70 13.59
C ASN A 226 -3.68 -6.33 14.29
N LEU A 227 -2.69 -5.45 14.10
CA LEU A 227 -2.73 -4.08 14.58
C LEU A 227 -3.83 -3.26 13.89
N ALA A 228 -3.97 -3.42 12.57
CA ALA A 228 -4.92 -2.67 11.78
C ALA A 228 -6.37 -3.14 12.03
N MET A 229 -6.58 -4.45 12.12
CA MET A 229 -7.90 -5.07 12.30
C MET A 229 -8.37 -5.05 13.75
N ARG A 230 -9.58 -4.56 13.99
CA ARG A 230 -10.21 -4.51 15.31
C ARG A 230 -10.49 -5.91 15.87
N GLY A 231 -10.41 -6.04 17.19
CA GLY A 231 -10.69 -7.29 17.90
C GLY A 231 -9.55 -8.31 17.83
N ARG A 232 -8.37 -7.90 17.36
CA ARG A 232 -7.17 -8.72 17.27
C ARG A 232 -6.03 -8.02 17.99
N GLU A 233 -5.13 -8.81 18.56
CA GLU A 233 -3.92 -8.30 19.21
C GLU A 233 -2.69 -8.77 18.44
N PRO A 234 -1.83 -7.85 17.96
CA PRO A 234 -0.55 -8.23 17.41
C PRO A 234 0.39 -8.69 18.52
N LEU A 235 1.32 -9.61 18.20
CA LEU A 235 2.35 -10.01 19.17
C LEU A 235 3.31 -8.86 19.45
N PHE A 236 3.64 -8.09 18.41
CA PHE A 236 4.45 -6.88 18.52
C PHE A 236 3.81 -5.73 17.75
N VAL A 237 3.96 -4.52 18.29
CA VAL A 237 3.59 -3.27 17.62
C VAL A 237 4.86 -2.56 17.23
N SER A 238 4.89 -1.98 16.03
CA SER A 238 6.06 -1.24 15.57
C SER A 238 6.52 -0.19 16.57
N CYS A 239 7.83 -0.21 16.87
CA CYS A 239 8.41 0.53 17.98
C CYS A 239 8.25 2.05 17.84
N THR A 240 8.35 2.61 16.64
CA THR A 240 8.27 4.06 16.42
C THR A 240 6.86 4.61 16.65
N PRO A 241 5.79 4.09 15.99
CA PRO A 241 4.42 4.46 16.32
C PRO A 241 4.05 4.22 17.78
N LYS A 242 4.48 3.08 18.35
CA LYS A 242 4.27 2.76 19.78
C LYS A 242 4.89 3.82 20.69
N GLY A 243 6.12 4.24 20.40
CA GLY A 243 6.81 5.32 21.10
C GLY A 243 6.05 6.65 21.02
N CYS A 244 5.61 7.06 19.83
CA CYS A 244 4.82 8.28 19.67
C CYS A 244 3.51 8.26 20.48
N VAL A 245 2.80 7.13 20.48
CA VAL A 245 1.56 6.97 21.27
C VAL A 245 1.86 7.03 22.77
N GLU A 246 2.92 6.37 23.25
CA GLU A 246 3.33 6.42 24.66
C GLU A 246 3.66 7.85 25.09
N LEU A 247 4.36 8.63 24.25
CA LEU A 247 4.67 10.03 24.52
C LEU A 247 3.40 10.89 24.67
N LEU A 248 2.42 10.69 23.79
CA LEU A 248 1.14 11.41 23.85
C LEU A 248 0.34 11.04 25.10
N ILE A 249 0.24 9.74 25.42
CA ILE A 249 -0.47 9.26 26.61
C ILE A 249 0.16 9.83 27.88
N ARG A 250 1.50 9.80 28.01
CA ARG A 250 2.20 10.35 29.18
C ARG A 250 2.13 11.87 29.29
N ALA A 251 1.95 12.54 28.16
CA ALA A 251 1.66 13.97 28.15
C ALA A 251 0.20 14.30 28.51
N GLY A 252 -0.63 13.29 28.83
CA GLY A 252 -2.04 13.46 29.20
C GLY A 252 -2.95 13.74 28.00
N VAL A 253 -2.52 13.41 26.78
CA VAL A 253 -3.33 13.61 25.57
C VAL A 253 -4.33 12.47 25.43
N GLU A 254 -5.60 12.78 25.61
CA GLU A 254 -6.69 11.86 25.26
C GLU A 254 -6.82 11.78 23.72
N LEU A 255 -6.53 10.61 23.16
CA LEU A 255 -6.53 10.40 21.70
C LEU A 255 -7.95 10.24 21.11
N ALA A 256 -8.91 9.78 21.93
CA ALA A 256 -10.26 9.52 21.45
C ALA A 256 -10.94 10.80 20.93
N GLY A 257 -11.46 10.74 19.71
CA GLY A 257 -12.13 11.86 19.04
C GLY A 257 -11.25 13.07 18.75
N LYS A 258 -9.92 12.93 18.80
CA LYS A 258 -8.97 13.91 18.27
C LYS A 258 -8.64 13.59 16.82
N ASN A 259 -8.41 14.64 16.05
CA ASN A 259 -7.85 14.51 14.71
C ASN A 259 -6.34 14.37 14.83
N ALA A 260 -5.80 13.32 14.21
CA ALA A 260 -4.37 13.08 14.13
C ALA A 260 -3.94 13.20 12.66
N VAL A 261 -2.86 13.93 12.42
CA VAL A 261 -2.24 14.06 11.10
C VAL A 261 -0.85 13.44 11.19
N VAL A 262 -0.58 12.43 10.36
CA VAL A 262 0.72 11.79 10.27
C VAL A 262 1.39 12.27 8.99
N ILE A 263 2.47 13.03 9.13
CA ILE A 263 3.28 13.52 8.01
C ILE A 263 4.60 12.75 8.03
N GLY A 264 4.89 12.02 6.95
CA GLY A 264 6.18 11.35 6.84
C GLY A 264 6.35 10.55 5.57
N ARG A 265 7.60 10.41 5.12
CA ARG A 265 8.01 9.34 4.20
C ARG A 265 8.26 8.11 5.07
N SER A 266 7.63 6.98 4.80
CA SER A 266 8.08 5.77 5.45
C SER A 266 8.03 4.56 4.54
N ASN A 267 9.22 4.00 4.31
CA ASN A 267 9.47 2.57 4.44
C ASN A 267 10.48 2.32 5.60
N ILE A 268 10.39 3.11 6.70
CA ILE A 268 11.28 3.17 7.89
C ILE A 268 12.16 4.43 7.88
N VAL A 269 11.61 5.49 8.47
CA VAL A 269 12.23 6.75 8.93
C VAL A 269 13.46 7.25 8.11
N GLY A 270 13.16 8.01 7.05
CA GLY A 270 13.96 9.14 6.55
C GLY A 270 15.47 8.95 6.35
N LEU A 271 15.88 8.64 5.12
CA LEU A 271 17.22 8.99 4.64
C LEU A 271 17.39 10.53 4.66
N PRO A 272 18.55 11.06 5.09
CA PRO A 272 18.82 12.48 5.01
C PRO A 272 18.83 12.93 3.55
N ILE A 273 18.06 13.99 3.28
CA ILE A 273 18.12 14.76 2.04
C ILE A 273 19.43 15.53 2.08
N ASP A 274 20.52 14.88 1.69
CA ASP A 274 21.79 15.58 1.53
C ASP A 274 22.52 15.04 0.29
N TYR A 275 22.61 15.94 -0.70
CA TYR A 275 23.50 15.92 -1.86
C TYR A 275 23.29 14.84 -2.93
N CYS A 276 22.26 15.00 -3.77
CA CYS A 276 22.40 14.62 -5.20
C CYS A 276 21.39 15.26 -6.19
N TYR A 277 20.47 16.12 -5.75
CA TYR A 277 19.40 16.65 -6.61
C TYR A 277 19.84 17.68 -7.66
N PHE A 278 21.03 18.28 -7.55
CA PHE A 278 21.41 19.37 -8.45
C PHE A 278 22.02 18.95 -9.80
N SER A 279 22.40 17.67 -9.96
CA SER A 279 23.17 17.22 -11.13
C SER A 279 22.34 16.44 -12.15
N PHE A 280 21.38 15.61 -11.72
CA PHE A 280 20.65 14.69 -12.61
C PHE A 280 19.51 15.36 -13.38
N SER A 281 18.64 16.14 -12.73
CA SER A 281 17.53 16.83 -13.41
C SER A 281 18.04 17.84 -14.45
N SER A 282 19.13 18.53 -14.14
CA SER A 282 19.81 19.45 -15.06
C SER A 282 20.33 18.74 -16.31
N MET A 283 20.96 17.56 -16.17
CA MET A 283 21.46 16.78 -17.31
C MET A 283 20.34 16.13 -18.11
N LEU A 284 19.27 15.64 -17.47
CA LEU A 284 18.12 15.05 -18.14
C LEU A 284 17.34 16.11 -18.95
N LEU A 285 17.22 17.32 -18.43
CA LEU A 285 16.63 18.47 -19.13
C LEU A 285 17.47 18.91 -20.34
N ILE A 286 18.80 18.89 -20.22
CA ILE A 286 19.72 19.17 -21.34
C ILE A 286 19.60 18.08 -22.41
N ALA A 287 19.52 16.80 -22.02
CA ALA A 287 19.34 15.68 -22.93
C ALA A 287 17.97 15.71 -23.64
N ARG A 288 16.88 16.01 -22.91
CA ARG A 288 15.53 16.18 -23.47
C ARG A 288 15.45 17.37 -24.43
N LYS A 289 16.05 18.51 -24.09
CA LYS A 289 16.14 19.67 -25.00
C LYS A 289 17.00 19.38 -26.24
N ALA A 290 18.09 18.64 -26.09
CA ALA A 290 18.94 18.22 -27.21
C ALA A 290 18.21 17.23 -28.15
N LEU A 291 17.41 16.30 -27.61
CA LEU A 291 16.58 15.39 -28.41
C LEU A 291 15.42 16.11 -29.12
N ALA A 292 14.76 17.05 -28.44
CA ALA A 292 13.70 17.87 -29.03
C ALA A 292 14.23 18.75 -30.18
N LEU A 293 15.46 19.27 -30.06
CA LEU A 293 16.16 19.97 -31.14
C LEU A 293 16.57 19.05 -32.31
N ALA A 294 16.81 17.75 -32.05
CA ALA A 294 17.14 16.75 -33.07
C ALA A 294 15.90 16.22 -33.83
N HIS A 295 14.71 16.30 -33.22
CA HIS A 295 13.46 15.78 -33.78
C HIS A 295 12.96 16.53 -35.04
N ASN A 296 13.61 17.63 -35.42
CA ASN A 296 13.37 18.37 -36.67
C ASN A 296 14.17 17.84 -37.87
N LYS A 297 14.77 16.64 -37.80
CA LYS A 297 15.43 15.99 -38.95
C LYS A 297 15.08 14.50 -39.03
N THR A 298 14.81 14.05 -40.25
CA THR A 298 14.30 12.72 -40.62
C THR A 298 15.27 11.59 -40.25
N ILE A 299 14.81 10.63 -39.45
CA ILE A 299 15.55 9.39 -39.14
C ILE A 299 14.92 8.24 -39.96
N ARG A 300 15.71 7.52 -40.76
CA ARG A 300 15.29 6.29 -41.47
C ARG A 300 15.83 5.06 -40.73
N LEU A 301 14.95 4.13 -40.35
CA LEU A 301 15.30 2.78 -39.85
C LEU A 301 14.91 1.73 -40.90
N THR A 302 15.72 0.68 -41.06
CA THR A 302 15.55 -0.38 -42.08
C THR A 302 14.82 -1.62 -41.55
N THR A 303 14.00 -2.22 -42.42
CA THR A 303 12.87 -3.13 -42.17
C THR A 303 13.22 -4.61 -41.84
N ARG A 304 14.24 -4.92 -41.05
CA ARG A 304 14.62 -6.34 -40.79
C ARG A 304 14.78 -6.79 -39.34
N GLU A 305 14.26 -6.03 -38.37
CA GLU A 305 14.38 -6.36 -36.94
C GLU A 305 13.04 -6.51 -36.20
N VAL A 306 11.92 -6.65 -36.92
CA VAL A 306 10.56 -6.64 -36.31
C VAL A 306 10.04 -8.04 -35.92
N HIS A 307 10.73 -9.14 -36.26
CA HIS A 307 10.12 -10.48 -36.21
C HIS A 307 10.49 -11.40 -35.04
N CYS A 308 11.17 -10.93 -33.98
CA CYS A 308 11.62 -11.81 -32.88
C CYS A 308 11.12 -11.45 -31.48
N LEU A 309 10.06 -10.63 -31.35
CA LEU A 309 9.56 -10.15 -30.05
C LEU A 309 8.08 -10.52 -29.74
N SER A 310 7.40 -11.28 -30.60
CA SER A 310 5.95 -11.53 -30.47
C SER A 310 5.57 -12.84 -29.78
N SER A 311 6.47 -13.52 -29.07
CA SER A 311 6.14 -14.79 -28.41
C SER A 311 6.99 -15.04 -27.17
N ILE A 312 6.67 -14.33 -26.09
CA ILE A 312 6.74 -14.71 -24.66
C ILE A 312 6.31 -13.46 -23.88
N LEU A 313 5.01 -13.34 -23.58
CA LEU A 313 4.48 -12.42 -22.58
C LEU A 313 3.37 -13.15 -21.82
N ALA A 314 3.77 -13.78 -20.72
CA ALA A 314 2.87 -14.08 -19.62
C ALA A 314 2.52 -12.75 -18.91
N SER A 315 1.30 -12.67 -18.41
CA SER A 315 0.58 -11.50 -17.93
C SER A 315 1.39 -10.54 -17.03
N PRO A 316 1.36 -9.20 -17.27
CA PRO A 316 1.92 -8.23 -16.34
C PRO A 316 0.96 -7.92 -15.18
N PRO A 317 1.48 -7.46 -14.02
CA PRO A 317 0.67 -6.97 -12.90
C PRO A 317 -0.10 -5.69 -13.28
N LEU A 318 -1.19 -5.44 -12.53
CA LEU A 318 -2.19 -4.40 -12.75
C LEU A 318 -1.60 -3.03 -13.20
N VAL A 319 -1.97 -2.64 -14.41
CA VAL A 319 -2.05 -1.28 -15.00
C VAL A 319 -0.81 -0.38 -14.85
N SER A 320 0.02 -0.33 -15.90
CA SER A 320 0.90 0.81 -16.18
C SER A 320 0.09 1.93 -16.87
N LEU A 321 0.02 3.10 -16.22
CA LEU A 321 -0.59 4.34 -16.73
C LEU A 321 0.39 5.10 -17.64
N ASP A 322 -0.05 5.43 -18.86
CA ASP A 322 0.47 6.57 -19.62
C ASP A 322 -0.44 7.78 -19.34
N LEU A 323 0.12 8.87 -18.79
CA LEU A 323 -0.57 10.15 -18.56
C LEU A 323 -0.15 11.20 -19.63
N PRO A 324 -1.05 12.09 -20.09
CA PRO A 324 -0.71 13.18 -21.00
C PRO A 324 -0.09 14.40 -20.30
N GLU A 325 0.97 14.96 -20.91
CA GLU A 325 1.64 16.21 -20.51
C GLU A 325 0.80 17.45 -20.88
N ASN A 326 0.26 18.16 -19.88
CA ASN A 326 0.30 19.63 -19.71
C ASN A 326 -0.76 20.09 -18.69
N TRP A 327 -0.30 20.48 -17.49
CA TRP A 327 -1.10 21.15 -16.46
C TRP A 327 -0.46 22.50 -16.13
N VAL A 328 -1.25 23.58 -16.10
CA VAL A 328 -0.81 24.94 -15.71
C VAL A 328 -1.61 25.37 -14.48
N PRO A 329 -0.98 25.90 -13.41
CA PRO A 329 -1.70 26.27 -12.19
C PRO A 329 -2.41 27.63 -12.34
N TYR A 330 -3.67 27.71 -11.90
CA TYR A 330 -4.39 28.98 -11.74
C TYR A 330 -3.89 29.75 -10.52
N SER A 331 -3.52 31.01 -10.74
CA SER A 331 -3.23 31.99 -9.70
C SER A 331 -4.48 32.84 -9.41
N HIS A 332 -4.99 32.73 -8.17
CA HIS A 332 -6.05 33.49 -7.47
C HIS A 332 -7.35 32.71 -7.14
N PRO A 333 -7.85 32.79 -5.89
CA PRO A 333 -9.10 32.16 -5.49
C PRO A 333 -10.29 33.02 -5.95
N PRO A 334 -11.37 32.42 -6.51
CA PRO A 334 -12.59 33.17 -6.75
C PRO A 334 -13.37 33.38 -5.45
N SER A 335 -14.03 34.52 -5.33
CA SER A 335 -15.06 34.82 -4.33
C SER A 335 -16.25 33.85 -4.44
N PRO A 336 -17.06 33.64 -3.38
CA PRO A 336 -18.15 32.68 -3.39
C PRO A 336 -19.18 33.05 -4.46
N VAL A 337 -19.34 32.18 -5.45
CA VAL A 337 -20.36 32.29 -6.48
C VAL A 337 -21.61 31.59 -5.98
N ALA A 338 -22.73 32.30 -5.91
CA ALA A 338 -24.05 31.69 -5.83
C ALA A 338 -24.24 30.82 -7.09
N PHE A 339 -24.43 29.51 -6.91
CA PHE A 339 -24.48 28.59 -8.04
C PHE A 339 -25.81 28.74 -8.81
N GLU A 340 -25.74 29.41 -9.95
CA GLU A 340 -26.72 29.32 -11.05
C GLU A 340 -26.13 28.41 -12.13
N GLY A 341 -26.40 27.11 -12.07
CA GLY A 341 -26.03 26.13 -13.09
C GLY A 341 -26.43 24.71 -12.70
N GLU A 342 -27.23 24.04 -13.53
CA GLU A 342 -27.64 22.64 -13.35
C GLU A 342 -26.43 21.70 -13.48
N HIS A 343 -25.71 21.45 -12.39
CA HIS A 343 -24.69 20.41 -12.38
C HIS A 343 -25.37 19.04 -12.32
N LYS A 344 -25.53 18.39 -13.47
CA LYS A 344 -26.14 17.05 -13.53
C LYS A 344 -25.18 16.00 -12.97
N THR A 345 -25.53 15.38 -11.85
CA THR A 345 -24.77 14.27 -11.26
C THR A 345 -24.79 13.05 -12.18
N VAL A 346 -23.63 12.45 -12.42
CA VAL A 346 -23.48 11.19 -13.17
C VAL A 346 -23.74 10.00 -12.25
N VAL A 347 -24.61 9.09 -12.67
CA VAL A 347 -24.84 7.84 -11.93
C VAL A 347 -23.81 6.80 -12.36
N ILE A 348 -23.02 6.31 -11.39
CA ILE A 348 -22.07 5.23 -11.60
C ILE A 348 -22.83 3.90 -11.52
N ASP A 349 -23.17 3.34 -12.68
CA ASP A 349 -23.91 2.08 -12.79
C ASP A 349 -23.00 0.86 -12.51
N GLY A 350 -22.91 0.50 -11.22
CA GLY A 350 -22.12 -0.65 -10.80
C GLY A 350 -22.69 -1.99 -11.25
N LYS A 351 -23.98 -2.08 -11.57
CA LYS A 351 -24.60 -3.29 -12.11
C LYS A 351 -24.10 -3.56 -13.53
N ALA A 352 -24.09 -2.54 -14.39
CA ALA A 352 -23.56 -2.64 -15.75
C ALA A 352 -22.08 -3.00 -15.74
N ILE A 353 -21.27 -2.30 -14.92
CA ILE A 353 -19.83 -2.58 -14.80
C ILE A 353 -19.58 -4.01 -14.30
N ALA A 354 -20.34 -4.48 -13.31
CA ALA A 354 -20.23 -5.84 -12.79
C ALA A 354 -20.57 -6.90 -13.86
N GLU A 355 -21.54 -6.65 -14.73
CA GLU A 355 -21.91 -7.54 -15.83
C GLU A 355 -20.81 -7.67 -16.88
N GLU A 356 -20.16 -6.56 -17.25
CA GLU A 356 -18.98 -6.59 -18.13
C GLU A 356 -17.86 -7.44 -17.54
N ILE A 357 -17.61 -7.31 -16.23
CA ILE A 357 -16.58 -8.09 -15.54
C ILE A 357 -16.95 -9.57 -15.52
N ARG A 358 -18.20 -9.93 -15.20
CA ARG A 358 -18.66 -11.34 -15.24
C ARG A 358 -18.52 -11.93 -16.64
N THR A 359 -18.80 -11.16 -17.70
CA THR A 359 -18.62 -11.61 -19.09
C THR A 359 -17.16 -11.93 -19.41
N LYS A 360 -16.22 -11.13 -18.91
CA LYS A 360 -14.78 -11.42 -19.01
C LYS A 360 -14.42 -12.70 -18.25
N ILE A 361 -14.97 -12.89 -17.04
CA ILE A 361 -14.74 -14.10 -16.24
C ILE A 361 -15.24 -15.36 -16.96
N VAL A 362 -16.43 -15.33 -17.57
CA VAL A 362 -16.96 -16.46 -18.38
C VAL A 362 -15.94 -16.89 -19.42
N SER A 363 -15.38 -15.92 -20.15
CA SER A 363 -14.40 -16.16 -21.21
C SER A 363 -13.12 -16.80 -20.67
N GLU A 364 -12.63 -16.31 -19.53
CA GLU A 364 -11.42 -16.83 -18.88
C GLU A 364 -11.63 -18.21 -18.26
N VAL A 365 -12.79 -18.48 -17.66
CA VAL A 365 -13.14 -19.81 -17.13
C VAL A 365 -13.28 -20.82 -18.26
N TRP A 366 -13.91 -20.43 -19.37
CA TRP A 366 -14.01 -21.27 -20.56
C TRP A 366 -12.62 -21.62 -21.11
N LYS A 367 -11.74 -20.61 -21.21
CA LYS A 367 -10.35 -20.81 -21.63
C LYS A 367 -9.60 -21.76 -20.70
N MET A 368 -9.68 -21.53 -19.38
CA MET A 368 -9.07 -22.41 -18.37
C MET A 368 -9.57 -23.86 -18.49
N LYS A 369 -10.87 -24.05 -18.69
CA LYS A 369 -11.47 -25.38 -18.88
C LYS A 369 -10.92 -26.09 -20.11
N ASN A 370 -10.73 -25.39 -21.22
CA ASN A 370 -10.21 -25.99 -22.45
C ASN A 370 -8.70 -26.25 -22.39
N ASP A 371 -7.94 -25.33 -21.80
CA ASP A 371 -6.48 -25.38 -21.79
C ASP A 371 -5.94 -26.39 -20.77
N VAL A 372 -6.55 -26.46 -19.57
CA VAL A 372 -6.06 -27.32 -18.47
C VAL A 372 -7.10 -28.31 -17.91
N GLY A 373 -8.31 -28.35 -18.45
CA GLY A 373 -9.36 -29.29 -18.02
C GLY A 373 -9.96 -28.99 -16.63
N LYS A 374 -9.60 -27.87 -16.01
CA LYS A 374 -10.03 -27.46 -14.67
C LYS A 374 -10.86 -26.18 -14.73
N VAL A 375 -11.70 -25.98 -13.72
CA VAL A 375 -12.49 -24.75 -13.53
C VAL A 375 -12.33 -24.25 -12.10
N PRO A 376 -12.48 -22.95 -11.84
CA PRO A 376 -12.45 -22.43 -10.47
C PRO A 376 -13.56 -23.03 -9.60
N GLY A 377 -13.33 -23.01 -8.30
CA GLY A 377 -14.21 -23.60 -7.29
C GLY A 377 -14.31 -22.68 -6.08
N LEU A 378 -15.52 -22.31 -5.68
CA LEU A 378 -15.81 -21.45 -4.53
C LEU A 378 -16.64 -22.22 -3.50
N ALA A 379 -16.14 -22.33 -2.27
CA ALA A 379 -16.92 -22.82 -1.15
C ALA A 379 -17.48 -21.65 -0.32
N VAL A 380 -18.73 -21.74 0.10
CA VAL A 380 -19.42 -20.75 0.93
C VAL A 380 -19.91 -21.43 2.20
N VAL A 381 -19.60 -20.86 3.36
CA VAL A 381 -20.16 -21.25 4.66
C VAL A 381 -21.21 -20.22 5.06
N LEU A 382 -22.43 -20.68 5.31
CA LEU A 382 -23.55 -19.89 5.81
C LEU A 382 -23.99 -20.44 7.17
N VAL A 383 -24.13 -19.57 8.16
CA VAL A 383 -24.59 -19.92 9.51
C VAL A 383 -25.89 -19.19 9.82
N GLY A 384 -26.92 -19.92 10.24
CA GLY A 384 -28.22 -19.39 10.60
C GLY A 384 -29.11 -19.01 9.42
N GLU A 385 -30.23 -18.33 9.71
CA GLU A 385 -31.31 -18.08 8.74
C GLU A 385 -31.56 -16.59 8.44
N GLN A 386 -30.57 -15.73 8.68
CA GLN A 386 -30.71 -14.30 8.43
C GLN A 386 -31.02 -14.04 6.93
N ARG A 387 -32.18 -13.43 6.67
CA ARG A 387 -32.73 -13.24 5.31
C ARG A 387 -31.77 -12.52 4.35
N ASP A 388 -31.09 -11.49 4.85
CA ASP A 388 -30.14 -10.72 4.04
C ASP A 388 -28.93 -11.58 3.65
N SER A 389 -28.36 -12.31 4.61
CA SER A 389 -27.26 -13.25 4.37
C SER A 389 -27.64 -14.34 3.36
N GLN A 390 -28.84 -14.93 3.48
CA GLN A 390 -29.34 -15.91 2.50
C GLN A 390 -29.46 -15.32 1.09
N THR A 391 -29.96 -14.08 0.98
CA THR A 391 -30.09 -13.39 -0.30
C THR A 391 -28.72 -13.12 -0.93
N TYR A 392 -27.76 -12.65 -0.15
CA TYR A 392 -26.38 -12.46 -0.60
C TYR A 392 -25.72 -13.76 -1.05
N VAL A 393 -25.85 -14.84 -0.28
CA VAL A 393 -25.31 -16.15 -0.65
C VAL A 393 -25.95 -16.65 -1.95
N ARG A 394 -27.29 -16.59 -2.06
CA ARG A 394 -27.99 -17.00 -3.29
C ARG A 394 -27.48 -16.24 -4.52
N ASN A 395 -27.26 -14.93 -4.41
CA ASN A 395 -26.72 -14.12 -5.49
C ASN A 395 -25.28 -14.52 -5.86
N LYS A 396 -24.43 -14.84 -4.87
CA LYS A 396 -23.06 -15.34 -5.11
C LYS A 396 -23.07 -16.69 -5.83
N ILE A 397 -23.92 -17.64 -5.39
CA ILE A 397 -24.06 -18.96 -6.01
C ILE A 397 -24.55 -18.82 -7.45
N LYS A 398 -25.59 -18.02 -7.69
CA LYS A 398 -26.10 -17.73 -9.03
C LYS A 398 -25.01 -17.14 -9.94
N ALA A 399 -24.22 -16.19 -9.44
CA ALA A 399 -23.13 -15.60 -10.21
C ALA A 399 -22.00 -16.60 -10.52
N CYS A 400 -21.76 -17.59 -9.65
CA CYS A 400 -20.84 -18.69 -9.95
C CYS A 400 -21.37 -19.55 -11.11
N GLU A 401 -22.66 -19.92 -11.06
CA GLU A 401 -23.32 -20.69 -12.12
C GLU A 401 -23.26 -19.97 -13.47
N GLU A 402 -23.59 -18.67 -13.49
CA GLU A 402 -23.54 -17.82 -14.69
C GLU A 402 -22.13 -17.71 -15.28
N THR A 403 -21.09 -17.77 -14.44
CA THR A 403 -19.69 -17.65 -14.87
C THR A 403 -18.99 -18.98 -15.13
N GLY A 404 -19.65 -20.11 -14.86
CA GLY A 404 -19.06 -21.45 -14.98
C GLY A 404 -18.10 -21.83 -13.84
N ILE A 405 -18.07 -21.05 -12.76
CA ILE A 405 -17.34 -21.35 -11.53
C ILE A 405 -18.14 -22.38 -10.74
N LYS A 406 -17.50 -23.47 -10.30
CA LYS A 406 -18.16 -24.43 -9.42
C LYS A 406 -18.35 -23.82 -8.03
N SER A 407 -19.53 -23.98 -7.46
CA SER A 407 -19.81 -23.52 -6.09
C SER A 407 -20.24 -24.68 -5.20
N VAL A 408 -19.88 -24.60 -3.92
CA VAL A 408 -20.32 -25.53 -2.87
C VAL A 408 -20.80 -24.70 -1.69
N LEU A 409 -22.01 -24.99 -1.21
CA LEU A 409 -22.59 -24.31 -0.05
C LEU A 409 -22.65 -25.27 1.13
N ALA A 410 -22.13 -24.84 2.29
CA ALA A 410 -22.32 -25.49 3.58
C ALA A 410 -23.21 -24.60 4.45
N GLU A 411 -24.41 -25.09 4.75
CA GLU A 411 -25.36 -24.44 5.64
C GLU A 411 -25.28 -25.08 7.02
N LEU A 412 -25.11 -24.24 8.05
CA LEU A 412 -25.05 -24.65 9.44
C LEU A 412 -26.15 -23.92 10.23
N PRO A 413 -26.75 -24.57 11.24
CA PRO A 413 -27.78 -23.93 12.05
C PRO A 413 -27.20 -22.80 12.90
N GLU A 414 -28.06 -21.88 13.34
CA GLU A 414 -27.65 -20.71 14.13
C GLU A 414 -26.96 -21.12 15.43
N ASP A 415 -27.40 -22.21 16.07
CA ASP A 415 -26.86 -22.73 17.33
C ASP A 415 -25.62 -23.63 17.14
N CYS A 416 -25.04 -23.70 15.94
CA CYS A 416 -23.84 -24.47 15.69
C CYS A 416 -22.65 -24.00 16.56
N THR A 417 -21.75 -24.92 16.81
CA THR A 417 -20.53 -24.72 17.56
C THR A 417 -19.38 -24.27 16.64
N GLU A 418 -18.40 -23.57 17.21
CA GLU A 418 -17.18 -23.24 16.48
C GLU A 418 -16.48 -24.49 15.90
N GLY A 419 -16.50 -25.61 16.63
CA GLY A 419 -15.88 -26.87 16.18
C GLY A 419 -16.49 -27.43 14.90
N GLU A 420 -17.80 -27.25 14.70
CA GLU A 420 -18.50 -27.67 13.48
C GLU A 420 -18.08 -26.81 12.29
N ILE A 421 -18.04 -25.49 12.47
CA ILE A 421 -17.59 -24.55 11.43
C ILE A 421 -16.12 -24.83 11.05
N ILE A 422 -15.25 -24.99 12.04
CA ILE A 422 -13.82 -25.29 11.83
C ILE A 422 -13.66 -26.62 11.06
N SER A 423 -14.49 -27.62 11.37
CA SER A 423 -14.46 -28.91 10.66
C SER A 423 -14.86 -28.77 9.19
N VAL A 424 -15.84 -27.92 8.87
CA VAL A 424 -16.22 -27.59 7.49
C VAL A 424 -15.09 -26.84 6.78
N LEU A 425 -14.52 -25.82 7.41
CA LEU A 425 -13.42 -25.04 6.85
C LEU A 425 -12.18 -25.91 6.57
N LYS A 426 -11.86 -26.86 7.47
CA LYS A 426 -10.76 -27.81 7.26
C LYS A 426 -10.99 -28.66 6.00
N LYS A 427 -12.20 -29.17 5.80
CA LYS A 427 -12.55 -29.92 4.58
C LYS A 427 -12.35 -29.08 3.33
N PHE A 428 -12.86 -27.84 3.31
CA PHE A 428 -12.68 -26.93 2.17
C PHE A 428 -11.24 -26.50 1.93
N ASN A 429 -10.44 -26.37 2.99
CA ASN A 429 -9.01 -26.08 2.89
C ASN A 429 -8.23 -27.24 2.25
N GLU A 430 -8.59 -28.48 2.56
CA GLU A 430 -7.94 -29.69 2.05
C GLU A 430 -8.43 -30.09 0.65
N ASP A 431 -9.64 -29.69 0.26
CA ASP A 431 -10.20 -29.98 -1.06
C ASP A 431 -9.48 -29.22 -2.18
N THR A 432 -8.75 -29.95 -3.03
CA THR A 432 -8.02 -29.39 -4.19
C THR A 432 -8.91 -28.87 -5.32
N SER A 433 -10.20 -29.19 -5.33
CA SER A 433 -11.17 -28.64 -6.29
C SER A 433 -11.73 -27.28 -5.87
N ILE A 434 -11.55 -26.91 -4.59
CA ILE A 434 -11.93 -25.61 -4.03
C ILE A 434 -10.72 -24.69 -4.02
N HIS A 435 -10.87 -23.53 -4.63
CA HIS A 435 -9.82 -22.53 -4.81
C HIS A 435 -10.08 -21.27 -3.98
N GLY A 436 -11.36 -20.98 -3.69
CA GLY A 436 -11.78 -19.91 -2.80
C GLY A 436 -12.71 -20.42 -1.71
N VAL A 437 -12.60 -19.86 -0.52
CA VAL A 437 -13.48 -20.12 0.63
C VAL A 437 -13.98 -18.78 1.16
N LEU A 438 -15.28 -18.71 1.40
CA LEU A 438 -15.97 -17.55 1.95
C LEU A 438 -16.78 -17.97 3.18
N VAL A 439 -16.66 -17.22 4.28
CA VAL A 439 -17.55 -17.33 5.44
C VAL A 439 -18.50 -16.13 5.40
N GLN A 440 -19.80 -16.38 5.26
CA GLN A 440 -20.78 -15.30 5.21
C GLN A 440 -20.92 -14.64 6.57
N LEU A 441 -20.75 -13.31 6.60
CA LEU A 441 -20.92 -12.47 7.78
C LEU A 441 -22.26 -11.72 7.75
N PRO A 442 -22.78 -11.27 8.90
CA PRO A 442 -22.26 -11.50 10.25
C PRO A 442 -22.49 -12.93 10.73
N LEU A 443 -21.61 -13.41 11.61
CA LEU A 443 -21.84 -14.65 12.35
C LEU A 443 -22.71 -14.39 13.60
N PRO A 444 -23.44 -15.40 14.10
CA PRO A 444 -24.09 -15.33 15.41
C PRO A 444 -23.17 -14.87 16.55
N GLN A 445 -23.72 -14.14 17.51
CA GLN A 445 -22.94 -13.44 18.55
C GLN A 445 -22.11 -14.36 19.48
N HIS A 446 -22.50 -15.63 19.64
CA HIS A 446 -21.77 -16.59 20.47
C HIS A 446 -20.52 -17.15 19.79
N LEU A 447 -20.27 -16.83 18.53
CA LEU A 447 -19.13 -17.32 17.75
C LEU A 447 -18.03 -16.26 17.65
N ASP A 448 -16.77 -16.68 17.81
CA ASP A 448 -15.62 -15.83 17.57
C ASP A 448 -15.31 -15.74 16.06
N GLU A 449 -15.75 -14.66 15.43
CA GLU A 449 -15.50 -14.36 14.02
C GLU A 449 -14.01 -14.35 13.68
N ALA A 450 -13.15 -13.76 14.52
CA ALA A 450 -11.73 -13.64 14.24
C ALA A 450 -11.07 -15.02 14.22
N LYS A 451 -11.43 -15.88 15.18
CA LYS A 451 -10.97 -17.27 15.26
C LYS A 451 -11.40 -18.09 14.05
N ILE A 452 -12.67 -17.96 13.63
CA ILE A 452 -13.23 -18.68 12.48
C ILE A 452 -12.56 -18.23 11.18
N LEU A 453 -12.47 -16.93 10.92
CA LEU A 453 -11.86 -16.40 9.70
C LEU A 453 -10.37 -16.77 9.58
N ASN A 454 -9.64 -16.88 10.71
CA ASN A 454 -8.25 -17.33 10.72
C ASN A 454 -8.05 -18.79 10.31
N MET A 455 -9.12 -19.59 10.29
CA MET A 455 -9.02 -20.98 9.82
C MET A 455 -9.04 -21.07 8.31
N VAL A 456 -9.45 -20.04 7.58
CA VAL A 456 -9.38 -20.02 6.12
C VAL A 456 -7.92 -19.90 5.70
N ARG A 457 -7.44 -20.84 4.87
CA ARG A 457 -6.07 -20.77 4.34
C ARG A 457 -5.89 -19.49 3.52
N LEU A 458 -4.75 -18.83 3.69
CA LEU A 458 -4.45 -17.57 3.01
C LEU A 458 -4.61 -17.66 1.49
N GLU A 459 -4.23 -18.78 0.88
CA GLU A 459 -4.30 -18.98 -0.57
C GLU A 459 -5.74 -19.17 -1.09
N LYS A 460 -6.69 -19.41 -0.19
CA LYS A 460 -8.13 -19.58 -0.46
C LYS A 460 -9.01 -18.48 0.13
N ASP A 461 -8.44 -17.50 0.84
CA ASP A 461 -9.15 -16.37 1.45
C ASP A 461 -9.57 -15.32 0.41
N VAL A 462 -10.52 -15.67 -0.44
CA VAL A 462 -10.94 -14.83 -1.59
C VAL A 462 -11.70 -13.56 -1.17
N ASP A 463 -12.14 -13.47 0.08
CA ASP A 463 -12.66 -12.24 0.68
C ASP A 463 -11.56 -11.31 1.24
N GLY A 464 -10.31 -11.79 1.33
CA GLY A 464 -9.16 -10.99 1.76
C GLY A 464 -9.22 -10.56 3.23
N PHE A 465 -9.86 -11.34 4.10
CA PHE A 465 -10.03 -11.00 5.52
C PHE A 465 -8.92 -11.57 6.42
N HIS A 466 -8.02 -12.39 5.88
CA HIS A 466 -6.89 -12.93 6.62
C HIS A 466 -5.92 -11.79 6.99
N PRO A 467 -5.40 -11.72 8.23
CA PRO A 467 -4.50 -10.64 8.65
C PRO A 467 -3.25 -10.47 7.81
N LEU A 468 -2.71 -11.54 7.23
CA LEU A 468 -1.61 -11.44 6.25
C LEU A 468 -1.98 -10.61 5.02
N ASN A 469 -3.20 -10.76 4.48
CA ASN A 469 -3.67 -9.91 3.38
C ASN A 469 -3.76 -8.45 3.84
N MET A 470 -4.37 -8.19 5.00
CA MET A 470 -4.47 -6.82 5.53
C MET A 470 -3.12 -6.19 5.87
N GLY A 471 -2.20 -6.95 6.45
CA GLY A 471 -0.85 -6.49 6.77
C GLY A 471 -0.04 -6.18 5.52
N ASN A 472 -0.08 -7.06 4.52
CA ASN A 472 0.55 -6.79 3.24
C ASN A 472 -0.09 -5.58 2.55
N LEU A 473 -1.41 -5.40 2.63
CA LEU A 473 -2.10 -4.22 2.12
C LEU A 473 -1.61 -2.93 2.82
N ALA A 474 -1.47 -2.95 4.14
CA ALA A 474 -1.03 -1.81 4.94
C ALA A 474 0.46 -1.44 4.76
N MET A 475 1.27 -2.38 4.27
CA MET A 475 2.71 -2.20 4.10
C MET A 475 3.04 -1.84 2.65
N ARG A 476 3.72 -0.71 2.45
CA ARG A 476 4.21 -0.30 1.13
C ARG A 476 5.28 -1.28 0.63
N GLY A 477 5.30 -1.54 -0.68
CA GLY A 477 6.25 -2.47 -1.32
C GLY A 477 5.91 -3.95 -1.13
N ARG A 478 4.71 -4.26 -0.60
CA ARG A 478 4.20 -5.63 -0.47
C ARG A 478 2.87 -5.75 -1.19
N GLU A 479 2.54 -6.95 -1.64
CA GLU A 479 1.24 -7.21 -2.26
C GLU A 479 0.46 -8.27 -1.47
N PRO A 480 -0.81 -8.02 -1.13
CA PRO A 480 -1.65 -9.06 -0.57
C PRO A 480 -1.99 -10.12 -1.63
N LEU A 481 -2.26 -11.35 -1.19
CA LEU A 481 -2.74 -12.38 -2.11
C LEU A 481 -4.15 -12.10 -2.60
N PHE A 482 -4.96 -11.46 -1.75
CA PHE A 482 -6.29 -10.98 -2.05
C PHE A 482 -6.56 -9.63 -1.40
N VAL A 483 -7.26 -8.76 -2.12
CA VAL A 483 -7.83 -7.53 -1.60
C VAL A 483 -9.32 -7.76 -1.36
N SER A 484 -9.85 -7.21 -0.27
CA SER A 484 -11.27 -7.35 0.06
C SER A 484 -12.20 -6.90 -1.07
N CYS A 485 -13.21 -7.73 -1.34
CA CYS A 485 -14.05 -7.63 -2.53
C CYS A 485 -14.73 -6.27 -2.67
N THR A 486 -15.33 -5.76 -1.58
CA THR A 486 -16.06 -4.48 -1.60
C THR A 486 -15.13 -3.29 -1.84
N PRO A 487 -14.04 -3.07 -1.08
CA PRO A 487 -13.06 -2.02 -1.39
C PRO A 487 -12.46 -2.11 -2.79
N LYS A 488 -12.12 -3.33 -3.26
CA LYS A 488 -11.64 -3.56 -4.63
C LYS A 488 -12.68 -3.11 -5.67
N GLY A 489 -13.97 -3.38 -5.40
CA GLY A 489 -15.08 -2.96 -6.24
C GLY A 489 -15.26 -1.44 -6.25
N CYS A 490 -15.15 -0.77 -5.10
CA CYS A 490 -15.22 0.69 -5.01
C CYS A 490 -14.11 1.37 -5.83
N VAL A 491 -12.88 0.88 -5.75
CA VAL A 491 -11.76 1.39 -6.56
C VAL A 491 -12.02 1.17 -8.06
N GLU A 492 -12.47 -0.02 -8.45
CA GLU A 492 -12.79 -0.32 -9.85
C GLU A 492 -13.89 0.61 -10.41
N LEU A 493 -14.91 0.93 -9.59
CA LEU A 493 -15.94 1.91 -9.94
C LEU A 493 -15.34 3.31 -10.17
N LEU A 494 -14.46 3.76 -9.28
CA LEU A 494 -13.80 5.07 -9.40
C LEU A 494 -12.93 5.14 -10.66
N ILE A 495 -12.11 4.10 -10.92
CA ILE A 495 -11.23 4.03 -12.09
C ILE A 495 -12.05 4.07 -13.38
N ARG A 496 -13.11 3.26 -13.47
CA ARG A 496 -13.96 3.20 -14.68
C ARG A 496 -14.83 4.44 -14.87
N ALA A 497 -15.15 5.14 -13.80
CA ALA A 497 -15.79 6.46 -13.86
C ALA A 497 -14.80 7.58 -14.27
N GLY A 498 -13.52 7.27 -14.48
CA GLY A 498 -12.51 8.24 -14.90
C GLY A 498 -12.03 9.15 -13.77
N VAL A 499 -12.18 8.73 -12.51
CA VAL A 499 -11.80 9.51 -11.33
C VAL A 499 -10.30 9.37 -11.09
N GLU A 500 -9.60 10.51 -11.14
CA GLU A 500 -8.21 10.60 -10.71
C GLU A 500 -8.14 10.45 -9.18
N LEU A 501 -7.36 9.49 -8.68
CA LEU A 501 -7.22 9.21 -7.25
C LEU A 501 -6.01 9.91 -6.62
N ALA A 502 -4.89 9.95 -7.35
CA ALA A 502 -3.63 10.50 -6.86
C ALA A 502 -3.78 11.98 -6.49
N GLY A 503 -3.29 12.35 -5.32
CA GLY A 503 -3.33 13.72 -4.81
C GLY A 503 -4.72 14.22 -4.39
N LYS A 504 -5.80 13.44 -4.56
CA LYS A 504 -7.14 13.82 -4.09
C LYS A 504 -7.29 13.66 -2.59
N ASN A 505 -8.14 14.49 -2.01
CA ASN A 505 -8.61 14.31 -0.64
C ASN A 505 -9.77 13.31 -0.63
N ALA A 506 -9.57 12.15 -0.03
CA ALA A 506 -10.60 11.14 0.12
C ALA A 506 -11.03 11.00 1.57
N VAL A 507 -12.34 10.87 1.79
CA VAL A 507 -12.94 10.59 3.10
C VAL A 507 -13.59 9.21 3.06
N VAL A 508 -13.21 8.35 3.99
CA VAL A 508 -13.87 7.05 4.23
C VAL A 508 -14.66 7.15 5.53
N ILE A 509 -15.98 7.05 5.43
CA ILE A 509 -16.88 7.10 6.59
C ILE A 509 -17.18 5.67 7.01
N GLY A 510 -16.58 5.24 8.12
CA GLY A 510 -16.59 3.85 8.56
C GLY A 510 -15.18 3.28 8.66
N ARG A 511 -14.97 2.39 9.63
CA ARG A 511 -13.67 1.75 9.92
C ARG A 511 -13.82 0.26 10.26
N SER A 512 -14.79 -0.40 9.63
CA SER A 512 -14.98 -1.84 9.76
C SER A 512 -13.78 -2.60 9.18
N ASN A 513 -13.55 -3.83 9.67
CA ASN A 513 -12.46 -4.67 9.20
C ASN A 513 -12.60 -5.08 7.73
N ILE A 514 -13.85 -5.13 7.23
CA ILE A 514 -14.18 -5.68 5.91
C ILE A 514 -14.32 -4.63 4.80
N VAL A 515 -14.59 -3.37 5.13
CA VAL A 515 -14.77 -2.29 4.15
C VAL A 515 -13.95 -1.06 4.52
N GLY A 516 -14.26 -0.38 5.61
CA GLY A 516 -13.73 0.96 5.88
C GLY A 516 -12.20 1.00 5.99
N LEU A 517 -11.62 0.07 6.74
CA LEU A 517 -10.16 -0.05 6.90
C LEU A 517 -9.46 -0.42 5.57
N PRO A 518 -9.80 -1.53 4.88
CA PRO A 518 -9.15 -1.84 3.60
C PRO A 518 -9.37 -0.78 2.53
N MET A 519 -10.51 -0.09 2.52
CA MET A 519 -10.76 1.02 1.61
C MET A 519 -9.80 2.20 1.85
N SER A 520 -9.58 2.57 3.12
CA SER A 520 -8.67 3.68 3.43
C SER A 520 -7.22 3.37 3.07
N LEU A 521 -6.81 2.10 3.22
CA LEU A 521 -5.48 1.63 2.79
C LEU A 521 -5.35 1.57 1.27
N LEU A 522 -6.38 1.12 0.55
CA LEU A 522 -6.36 1.12 -0.92
C LEU A 522 -6.25 2.54 -1.49
N LEU A 523 -7.07 3.48 -1.00
CA LEU A 523 -7.00 4.86 -1.48
C LEU A 523 -5.61 5.49 -1.23
N GLN A 524 -4.98 5.18 -0.08
CA GLN A 524 -3.59 5.58 0.18
C GLN A 524 -2.60 4.95 -0.80
N ARG A 525 -2.80 3.69 -1.22
CA ARG A 525 -1.96 3.04 -2.25
C ARG A 525 -2.13 3.67 -3.64
N TYR A 526 -3.27 4.30 -3.91
CA TYR A 526 -3.49 5.12 -5.10
C TYR A 526 -3.13 6.60 -4.88
N ASP A 527 -2.26 6.87 -3.91
CA ASP A 527 -1.70 8.20 -3.60
C ASP A 527 -2.73 9.28 -3.22
N ALA A 528 -3.92 8.88 -2.75
CA ALA A 528 -4.89 9.80 -2.18
C ALA A 528 -4.50 10.19 -0.74
N THR A 529 -4.80 11.43 -0.34
CA THR A 529 -4.77 11.85 1.05
C THR A 529 -6.06 11.40 1.72
N VAL A 530 -5.98 10.48 2.69
CA VAL A 530 -7.18 9.83 3.24
C VAL A 530 -7.47 10.26 4.67
N SER A 531 -8.72 10.69 4.90
CA SER A 531 -9.29 10.89 6.24
C SER A 531 -10.31 9.79 6.55
N THR A 532 -10.17 9.14 7.71
CA THR A 532 -11.14 8.13 8.18
C THR A 532 -12.08 8.73 9.22
N VAL A 533 -13.37 8.78 8.91
CA VAL A 533 -14.43 9.29 9.78
C VAL A 533 -15.15 8.12 10.45
N HIS A 534 -15.51 8.28 11.73
CA HIS A 534 -16.16 7.23 12.52
C HIS A 534 -17.00 7.82 13.66
N ALA A 535 -17.71 6.98 14.42
CA ALA A 535 -18.63 7.42 15.49
C ALA A 535 -18.05 8.36 16.56
N PHE A 536 -16.73 8.36 16.77
CA PHE A 536 -16.06 9.28 17.72
C PHE A 536 -15.45 10.53 17.07
N SER A 537 -15.54 10.66 15.74
CA SER A 537 -15.00 11.82 15.04
C SER A 537 -15.81 13.06 15.42
N LYS A 538 -15.12 14.16 15.73
CA LYS A 538 -15.77 15.46 15.96
C LYS A 538 -15.98 16.15 14.62
N ASP A 539 -17.15 16.76 14.46
CA ASP A 539 -17.58 17.49 13.26
C ASP A 539 -17.33 16.70 11.94
N PRO A 540 -17.85 15.47 11.83
CA PRO A 540 -17.67 14.63 10.64
C PRO A 540 -18.11 15.32 9.35
N GLU A 541 -19.07 16.23 9.43
CA GLU A 541 -19.58 17.05 8.32
C GLU A 541 -18.49 17.94 7.75
N HIS A 542 -17.72 18.61 8.62
CA HIS A 542 -16.66 19.51 8.21
C HIS A 542 -15.51 18.76 7.53
N ILE A 543 -15.14 17.59 8.06
CA ILE A 543 -14.11 16.74 7.45
C ILE A 543 -14.56 16.25 6.07
N THR A 544 -15.82 15.85 5.93
CA THR A 544 -16.38 15.33 4.67
C THR A 544 -16.49 16.41 3.60
N LYS A 545 -16.74 17.66 3.99
CA LYS A 545 -16.97 18.78 3.07
C LYS A 545 -15.74 19.23 2.28
N GLU A 546 -14.54 18.85 2.72
CA GLU A 546 -13.28 19.12 2.02
C GLU A 546 -12.89 18.02 1.03
N ALA A 547 -13.62 16.90 1.01
CA ALA A 547 -13.26 15.71 0.24
C ALA A 547 -13.63 15.82 -1.24
N ASP A 548 -12.71 15.43 -2.12
CA ASP A 548 -12.97 15.20 -3.54
C ASP A 548 -13.66 13.85 -3.76
N ILE A 549 -13.39 12.87 -2.90
CA ILE A 549 -13.94 11.51 -2.95
C ILE A 549 -14.53 11.16 -1.58
N VAL A 550 -15.78 10.74 -1.53
CA VAL A 550 -16.45 10.25 -0.31
C VAL A 550 -16.84 8.80 -0.49
N VAL A 551 -16.34 7.92 0.38
CA VAL A 551 -16.79 6.52 0.47
C VAL A 551 -17.55 6.32 1.77
N ALA A 552 -18.86 6.13 1.69
CA ALA A 552 -19.74 5.94 2.85
C ALA A 552 -19.96 4.45 3.11
N ALA A 553 -19.49 3.96 4.26
CA ALA A 553 -19.54 2.57 4.69
C ALA A 553 -19.79 2.47 6.22
N ALA A 554 -20.70 3.30 6.71
CA ALA A 554 -21.12 3.40 8.11
C ALA A 554 -22.21 2.38 8.46
N GLY A 555 -23.05 1.98 7.49
CA GLY A 555 -24.21 1.13 7.74
C GLY A 555 -25.34 1.86 8.48
N VAL A 556 -25.55 3.13 8.18
CA VAL A 556 -26.57 3.99 8.78
C VAL A 556 -27.32 4.72 7.66
N PRO A 557 -28.61 4.41 7.42
CA PRO A 557 -29.37 4.98 6.31
C PRO A 557 -29.38 6.52 6.31
N ASN A 558 -29.09 7.13 5.15
CA ASN A 558 -29.16 8.60 4.95
C ASN A 558 -28.32 9.44 5.95
N LEU A 559 -27.29 8.87 6.54
CA LEU A 559 -26.36 9.57 7.44
C LEU A 559 -25.70 10.77 6.75
N VAL A 560 -25.16 10.56 5.55
CA VAL A 560 -24.42 11.59 4.81
C VAL A 560 -25.42 12.46 4.06
N ARG A 561 -25.58 13.71 4.48
CA ARG A 561 -26.47 14.69 3.85
C ARG A 561 -25.76 15.39 2.68
N GLY A 562 -26.53 15.96 1.75
CA GLY A 562 -25.96 16.72 0.63
C GLY A 562 -25.08 17.89 1.09
N SER A 563 -25.40 18.48 2.25
CA SER A 563 -24.62 19.58 2.86
C SER A 563 -23.22 19.17 3.37
N TRP A 564 -22.96 17.87 3.51
CA TRP A 564 -21.66 17.32 3.90
C TRP A 564 -20.72 17.19 2.71
N LEU A 565 -21.24 17.27 1.48
CA LEU A 565 -20.48 17.00 0.27
C LEU A 565 -19.87 18.29 -0.27
N LYS A 566 -18.61 18.19 -0.70
CA LYS A 566 -18.00 19.21 -1.55
C LYS A 566 -18.74 19.25 -2.89
N PRO A 567 -19.10 20.44 -3.41
CA PRO A 567 -19.60 20.55 -4.78
C PRO A 567 -18.60 19.94 -5.77
N GLY A 568 -19.08 19.02 -6.60
CA GLY A 568 -18.25 18.26 -7.55
C GLY A 568 -17.57 17.02 -6.97
N ALA A 569 -17.81 16.65 -5.70
CA ALA A 569 -17.29 15.41 -5.13
C ALA A 569 -17.81 14.16 -5.86
N VAL A 570 -17.01 13.10 -5.86
CA VAL A 570 -17.44 11.76 -6.27
C VAL A 570 -17.84 10.95 -5.04
N VAL A 571 -19.01 10.33 -5.08
CA VAL A 571 -19.58 9.62 -3.93
C VAL A 571 -19.76 8.13 -4.24
N ILE A 572 -19.16 7.28 -3.41
CA ILE A 572 -19.38 5.83 -3.40
C ILE A 572 -20.16 5.48 -2.14
N ASP A 573 -21.42 5.09 -2.31
CA ASP A 573 -22.30 4.63 -1.24
C ASP A 573 -22.25 3.10 -1.15
N VAL A 574 -21.61 2.61 -0.09
CA VAL A 574 -21.46 1.20 0.22
C VAL A 574 -22.59 0.69 1.12
N GLY A 575 -23.34 1.59 1.76
CA GLY A 575 -24.41 1.25 2.69
C GLY A 575 -25.48 0.39 2.02
N THR A 576 -25.93 -0.66 2.71
CA THR A 576 -27.04 -1.51 2.27
C THR A 576 -27.91 -1.85 3.46
N CYS A 577 -28.69 -0.88 3.92
CA CYS A 577 -29.53 -1.03 5.09
C CYS A 577 -30.97 -1.36 4.69
N PRO A 578 -31.56 -2.48 5.15
CA PRO A 578 -32.98 -2.74 4.95
C PRO A 578 -33.80 -1.75 5.77
N VAL A 579 -34.72 -1.04 5.10
CA VAL A 579 -35.68 -0.13 5.71
C VAL A 579 -37.07 -0.63 5.38
N GLU A 580 -37.92 -0.80 6.39
CA GLU A 580 -39.30 -1.27 6.21
C GLU A 580 -40.05 -0.37 5.22
N ASP A 581 -40.68 -1.01 4.24
CA ASP A 581 -41.46 -0.36 3.20
C ASP A 581 -42.57 -1.31 2.78
N SER A 582 -43.79 -1.03 3.26
CA SER A 582 -44.98 -1.83 2.97
C SER A 582 -45.43 -1.75 1.51
N SER A 583 -44.89 -0.82 0.72
CA SER A 583 -45.15 -0.74 -0.72
C SER A 583 -44.27 -1.69 -1.55
N CYS A 584 -43.19 -2.21 -0.98
CA CYS A 584 -42.30 -3.16 -1.63
C CYS A 584 -42.76 -4.61 -1.40
N GLU A 585 -42.66 -5.46 -2.43
CA GLU A 585 -43.06 -6.89 -2.34
C GLU A 585 -42.36 -7.65 -1.21
N GLN A 586 -41.12 -7.25 -0.87
CA GLN A 586 -40.30 -7.87 0.17
C GLN A 586 -40.60 -7.31 1.57
N GLY A 587 -41.45 -6.29 1.69
CA GLY A 587 -41.75 -5.57 2.93
C GLY A 587 -40.65 -4.60 3.39
N TYR A 588 -39.56 -4.49 2.64
CA TYR A 588 -38.46 -3.56 2.88
C TYR A 588 -37.82 -3.12 1.57
N ARG A 589 -37.09 -2.00 1.63
CA ARG A 589 -36.20 -1.52 0.56
C ARG A 589 -34.77 -1.35 1.09
N LEU A 590 -33.78 -1.50 0.22
CA LEU A 590 -32.39 -1.22 0.58
C LEU A 590 -32.11 0.27 0.41
N VAL A 591 -31.59 0.90 1.47
CA VAL A 591 -31.21 2.31 1.49
C VAL A 591 -29.73 2.41 1.84
N GLY A 592 -29.03 3.31 1.15
CA GLY A 592 -27.62 3.58 1.37
C GLY A 592 -27.34 4.50 2.55
N ASP A 593 -26.05 4.70 2.83
CA ASP A 593 -25.59 5.60 3.88
C ASP A 593 -25.73 7.07 3.48
N VAL A 594 -25.84 7.36 2.18
CA VAL A 594 -25.96 8.71 1.64
C VAL A 594 -27.41 9.04 1.35
N CYS A 595 -27.83 10.26 1.69
CA CYS A 595 -29.12 10.78 1.26
C CYS A 595 -29.06 11.08 -0.25
N TYR A 596 -29.38 10.06 -1.06
CA TYR A 596 -29.18 10.06 -2.51
C TYR A 596 -29.77 11.31 -3.19
N GLU A 597 -31.02 11.65 -2.87
CA GLU A 597 -31.71 12.80 -3.47
C GLU A 597 -31.03 14.15 -3.15
N GLU A 598 -30.44 14.31 -1.97
CA GLU A 598 -29.70 15.53 -1.62
C GLU A 598 -28.31 15.59 -2.24
N ALA A 599 -27.72 14.44 -2.54
CA ALA A 599 -26.43 14.36 -3.20
C ALA A 599 -26.53 14.66 -4.71
N LEU A 600 -27.70 14.42 -5.32
CA LEU A 600 -27.99 14.81 -6.69
C LEU A 600 -27.94 16.35 -6.82
N GLY A 601 -27.19 16.83 -7.81
CA GLY A 601 -26.95 18.26 -8.02
C GLY A 601 -25.75 18.82 -7.23
N VAL A 602 -25.25 18.09 -6.22
CA VAL A 602 -24.03 18.47 -5.47
C VAL A 602 -22.83 17.66 -5.95
N ALA A 603 -22.97 16.33 -6.02
CA ALA A 603 -21.92 15.43 -6.46
C ALA A 603 -21.72 15.50 -7.98
N SER A 604 -20.48 15.33 -8.44
CA SER A 604 -20.20 15.14 -9.87
C SER A 604 -20.59 13.74 -10.33
N ALA A 605 -20.34 12.72 -9.50
CA ALA A 605 -20.77 11.36 -9.74
C ALA A 605 -21.15 10.65 -8.43
N ILE A 606 -22.11 9.72 -8.50
CA ILE A 606 -22.59 8.96 -7.35
C ILE A 606 -22.98 7.52 -7.73
N THR A 607 -22.72 6.55 -6.85
CA THR A 607 -23.26 5.19 -7.00
C THR A 607 -24.67 5.09 -6.39
N PRO A 608 -25.65 4.46 -7.06
CA PRO A 608 -26.98 4.25 -6.49
C PRO A 608 -27.01 3.08 -5.50
N VAL A 609 -27.98 3.09 -4.59
CA VAL A 609 -28.32 1.94 -3.75
C VAL A 609 -29.80 1.61 -3.94
N PRO A 610 -30.16 0.40 -4.42
CA PRO A 610 -29.28 -0.67 -4.92
C PRO A 610 -28.68 -0.36 -6.30
N GLY A 611 -27.73 -1.20 -6.75
CA GLY A 611 -27.19 -1.17 -8.12
C GLY A 611 -25.78 -0.57 -8.25
N GLY A 612 -25.24 0.01 -7.20
CA GLY A 612 -23.86 0.50 -7.12
C GLY A 612 -22.88 -0.58 -6.69
N VAL A 613 -22.46 -0.54 -5.42
CA VAL A 613 -21.34 -1.34 -4.90
C VAL A 613 -21.66 -2.84 -4.76
N GLY A 614 -22.89 -3.21 -4.38
CA GLY A 614 -23.27 -4.61 -4.14
C GLY A 614 -22.97 -5.58 -5.30
N PRO A 615 -23.41 -5.30 -6.55
CA PRO A 615 -23.05 -6.09 -7.72
C PRO A 615 -21.54 -6.21 -7.96
N MET A 616 -20.79 -5.14 -7.68
CA MET A 616 -19.32 -5.12 -7.82
C MET A 616 -18.64 -6.02 -6.80
N THR A 617 -19.12 -6.07 -5.56
CA THR A 617 -18.60 -6.99 -4.54
C THR A 617 -18.65 -8.44 -5.02
N ILE A 618 -19.75 -8.87 -5.63
CA ILE A 618 -19.87 -10.23 -6.18
C ILE A 618 -18.91 -10.43 -7.35
N ALA A 619 -18.83 -9.48 -8.28
CA ALA A 619 -17.90 -9.59 -9.42
C ALA A 619 -16.44 -9.70 -8.95
N MET A 620 -16.04 -8.92 -7.94
CA MET A 620 -14.68 -8.97 -7.37
C MET A 620 -14.39 -10.28 -6.64
N LEU A 621 -15.37 -10.87 -5.95
CA LEU A 621 -15.25 -12.20 -5.36
C LEU A 621 -14.96 -13.27 -6.41
N LEU A 622 -15.65 -13.21 -7.55
CA LEU A 622 -15.41 -14.14 -8.66
C LEU A 622 -14.04 -13.91 -9.32
N CYS A 623 -13.61 -12.65 -9.47
CA CYS A 623 -12.25 -12.33 -9.91
C CYS A 623 -11.21 -12.96 -8.96
N ASN A 624 -11.33 -12.73 -7.65
CA ASN A 624 -10.40 -13.30 -6.66
C ASN A 624 -10.41 -14.83 -6.73
N THR A 625 -11.58 -15.47 -6.89
CA THR A 625 -11.69 -16.93 -7.03
C THR A 625 -11.00 -17.45 -8.29
N LEU A 626 -11.16 -16.75 -9.42
CA LEU A 626 -10.48 -17.08 -10.68
C LEU A 626 -8.96 -16.93 -10.53
N ASP A 627 -8.49 -15.85 -9.90
CA ASP A 627 -7.06 -15.62 -9.66
C ASP A 627 -6.46 -16.70 -8.74
N ALA A 628 -7.20 -17.13 -7.71
CA ALA A 628 -6.81 -18.25 -6.85
C ALA A 628 -6.65 -19.57 -7.64
N ALA A 629 -7.60 -19.84 -8.54
CA ALA A 629 -7.59 -21.04 -9.37
C ALA A 629 -6.44 -21.02 -10.39
N LYS A 630 -6.15 -19.87 -10.99
CA LYS A 630 -5.01 -19.69 -11.91
C LYS A 630 -3.67 -19.95 -11.22
N ARG A 631 -3.48 -19.48 -9.99
CA ARG A 631 -2.22 -19.68 -9.22
C ARG A 631 -1.94 -21.14 -8.86
N THR A 632 -2.96 -21.99 -8.79
CA THR A 632 -2.84 -23.39 -8.35
C THR A 632 -2.94 -24.40 -9.50
N SER A 633 -3.41 -23.96 -10.66
CA SER A 633 -3.62 -24.81 -11.85
C SER A 633 -2.59 -24.60 -12.95
N LEU A 634 -1.81 -23.51 -12.89
CA LEU A 634 -0.57 -23.29 -13.63
C LEU A 634 0.60 -23.76 -12.77
#